data_AF-A0A7X9BRH8-F1
#
_entry.id   AF-A0A7X9BRH8-F1
#
_cell.length_a   1.000
_cell.length_b   1.000
_cell.length_c   1.000
_cell.angle_alpha   90.00
_cell.angle_beta   90.00
_cell.angle_gamma   90.00
#
_symmetry.space_group_name_H-M   'P 1'
#
loop_
_entity.id
_entity.type
_entity.pdbx_description
1 polymer ?
#
loop_
_entity_poly.entity_id
_entity_poly.type
_entity_poly.pdbx_seq_one_letter_code
_entity_poly.pdbx_strand_id
1 'polypeptide(L)'
;MKFYSHKDILLVDHLFSVGEYALAYGNEEFKKVNRTIAYCHDFGKYTTYFQDRLFEREKTEKKEGNHAHISAVFAAYVFLNKNLGEGYLPLLAYSAILSHHGRVKNIDDYIPSRRNPRNRIESYDKMYNIVRILNKQKENIKKNMEYVCEDYKRFELEDLAKIFLTENQSIEETLFRLKGIKNSMSDRSDLYWIHHELYSTLISSDKISAAKLKPLQQKYIDFEELEKIKNKNFSGKPKNEINLIRDEIYEQVQKQIEKHLNRRIFTITAPTGSGKTITGLFAALKLRELKPELKKIIYVLPYTSIIDQN
;
A
#
# COMPACT_ATOMS: atom_id res chain seq x y z
N MET A 1 8.79 27.42 -11.95
CA MET A 1 7.97 26.99 -10.81
C MET A 1 8.49 25.63 -10.34
N LYS A 2 8.48 25.33 -9.04
CA LYS A 2 8.83 24.00 -8.51
C LYS A 2 7.59 23.38 -7.90
N PHE A 3 7.41 22.07 -8.04
CA PHE A 3 6.32 21.32 -7.44
C PHE A 3 6.82 20.49 -6.28
N TYR A 4 6.07 20.53 -5.19
CA TYR A 4 6.43 19.88 -3.94
C TYR A 4 5.40 18.81 -3.56
N SER A 5 5.86 17.68 -3.06
CA SER A 5 5.00 16.66 -2.46
C SER A 5 4.63 17.02 -1.01
N HIS A 6 5.59 17.64 -0.32
CA HIS A 6 5.58 18.14 1.06
C HIS A 6 6.41 19.44 1.10
N LYS A 7 6.26 20.29 2.12
CA LYS A 7 6.85 21.65 2.16
C LYS A 7 8.34 21.72 1.76
N ASP A 8 9.13 20.69 2.07
CA ASP A 8 10.57 20.62 1.80
C ASP A 8 11.00 19.49 0.86
N ILE A 9 10.07 18.85 0.14
CA ILE A 9 10.37 17.69 -0.72
C ILE A 9 9.84 17.95 -2.13
N LEU A 10 10.73 17.96 -3.12
CA LEU A 10 10.35 18.06 -4.52
C LEU A 10 9.50 16.86 -4.91
N LEU A 11 8.46 17.11 -5.71
CA LEU A 11 7.50 16.11 -6.11
C LEU A 11 8.18 14.96 -6.87
N VAL A 12 9.04 15.27 -7.85
CA VAL A 12 9.77 14.26 -8.63
C VAL A 12 10.68 13.37 -7.77
N ASP A 13 11.36 13.94 -6.77
CA ASP A 13 12.24 13.18 -5.89
C ASP A 13 11.44 12.28 -4.94
N HIS A 14 10.29 12.76 -4.46
CA HIS A 14 9.36 11.93 -3.71
C HIS A 14 8.84 10.77 -4.55
N LEU A 15 8.33 11.03 -5.77
CA LEU A 15 7.84 9.99 -6.67
C LEU A 15 8.92 8.94 -6.96
N PHE A 16 10.16 9.37 -7.21
CA PHE A 16 11.28 8.47 -7.41
C PHE A 16 11.57 7.63 -6.17
N SER A 17 11.66 8.26 -4.99
CA SER A 17 11.90 7.59 -3.70
C SER A 17 10.82 6.55 -3.39
N VAL A 18 9.53 6.88 -3.57
CA VAL A 18 8.43 5.92 -3.40
C VAL A 18 8.57 4.75 -4.38
N GLY A 19 8.98 5.00 -5.62
CA GLY A 19 9.23 3.95 -6.60
C GLY A 19 10.35 2.99 -6.19
N GLU A 20 11.46 3.51 -5.66
CA GLU A 20 12.56 2.68 -5.15
C GLU A 20 12.16 1.92 -3.88
N TYR A 21 11.36 2.54 -3.00
CA TYR A 21 10.91 1.90 -1.76
C TYR A 21 9.89 0.80 -2.05
N ALA A 22 9.08 0.96 -3.10
CA ALA A 22 8.18 -0.07 -3.57
C ALA A 22 8.91 -1.34 -4.02
N LEU A 23 10.20 -1.24 -4.40
CA LEU A 23 11.05 -2.41 -4.69
C LEU A 23 11.49 -3.15 -3.42
N ALA A 24 11.67 -2.44 -2.31
CA ALA A 24 12.06 -3.05 -1.05
C ALA A 24 10.89 -3.73 -0.33
N TYR A 25 9.67 -3.22 -0.53
CA TYR A 25 8.48 -3.67 0.18
C TYR A 25 7.54 -4.55 -0.64
N GLY A 26 7.47 -4.33 -1.95
CA GLY A 26 6.55 -5.03 -2.83
C GLY A 26 7.09 -6.37 -3.33
N ASN A 27 6.17 -7.26 -3.69
CA ASN A 27 6.47 -8.51 -4.36
C ASN A 27 7.17 -8.27 -5.72
N GLU A 28 8.26 -9.01 -5.96
CA GLU A 28 9.05 -8.94 -7.20
C GLU A 28 8.24 -9.22 -8.46
N GLU A 29 7.18 -10.04 -8.39
CA GLU A 29 6.27 -10.30 -9.51
C GLU A 29 5.60 -9.01 -10.00
N PHE A 30 5.25 -8.12 -9.06
CA PHE A 30 4.59 -6.84 -9.34
C PHE A 30 5.56 -5.66 -9.42
N LYS A 31 6.88 -5.90 -9.53
CA LYS A 31 7.91 -4.85 -9.51
C LYS A 31 7.61 -3.66 -10.43
N LYS A 32 7.32 -3.93 -11.71
CA LYS A 32 7.01 -2.89 -12.72
C LYS A 32 5.69 -2.18 -12.42
N VAL A 33 4.69 -2.94 -11.95
CA VAL A 33 3.37 -2.44 -11.57
C VAL A 33 3.50 -1.49 -10.38
N ASN A 34 4.18 -1.91 -9.31
CA ASN A 34 4.43 -1.15 -8.09
C ASN A 34 5.19 0.15 -8.36
N ARG A 35 6.26 0.13 -9.17
CA ARG A 35 6.96 1.37 -9.58
C ARG A 35 6.06 2.32 -10.36
N THR A 36 5.27 1.80 -11.30
CA THR A 36 4.36 2.63 -12.09
C THR A 36 3.28 3.27 -11.21
N ILE A 37 2.72 2.52 -10.26
CA ILE A 37 1.78 3.04 -9.26
C ILE A 37 2.44 4.16 -8.45
N ALA A 38 3.66 3.94 -7.96
CA ALA A 38 4.42 4.94 -7.21
C ALA A 38 4.67 6.22 -8.02
N TYR A 39 5.03 6.13 -9.30
CA TYR A 39 5.27 7.31 -10.14
C TYR A 39 3.98 8.08 -10.49
N CYS A 40 2.82 7.45 -10.40
CA CYS A 40 1.55 8.08 -10.74
C CYS A 40 0.77 8.59 -9.52
N HIS A 41 1.00 8.07 -8.30
CA HIS A 41 0.10 8.27 -7.15
C HIS A 41 -0.14 9.73 -6.76
N ASP A 42 0.86 10.58 -6.98
CA ASP A 42 0.86 12.00 -6.63
C ASP A 42 0.82 12.94 -7.85
N PHE A 43 0.50 12.44 -9.06
CA PHE A 43 0.37 13.26 -10.28
C PHE A 43 -0.53 14.50 -10.09
N GLY A 44 -1.62 14.40 -9.33
CA GLY A 44 -2.48 15.55 -9.04
C GLY A 44 -1.82 16.68 -8.25
N LYS A 45 -0.65 16.46 -7.63
CA LYS A 45 0.12 17.49 -6.91
C LYS A 45 0.77 18.51 -7.85
N TYR A 46 0.81 18.26 -9.16
CA TYR A 46 1.16 19.27 -10.18
C TYR A 46 0.08 20.36 -10.37
N THR A 47 -1.04 20.28 -9.65
CA THR A 47 -2.00 21.38 -9.61
C THR A 47 -1.51 22.52 -8.71
N THR A 48 -1.69 23.75 -9.16
CA THR A 48 -1.55 24.95 -8.31
C THR A 48 -2.46 24.89 -7.09
N TYR A 49 -3.67 24.32 -7.19
CA TYR A 49 -4.60 24.15 -6.07
C TYR A 49 -3.98 23.31 -4.92
N PHE A 50 -3.29 22.21 -5.24
CA PHE A 50 -2.59 21.43 -4.22
C PHE A 50 -1.41 22.21 -3.64
N GLN A 51 -0.61 22.87 -4.48
CA GLN A 51 0.53 23.66 -4.02
C GLN A 51 0.09 24.81 -3.10
N ASP A 52 -0.98 25.52 -3.43
CA ASP A 52 -1.52 26.61 -2.62
C ASP A 52 -2.04 26.10 -1.28
N ARG A 53 -2.65 24.91 -1.24
CA ARG A 53 -3.02 24.24 0.02
C ARG A 53 -1.79 23.85 0.85
N LEU A 54 -0.79 23.24 0.22
CA LEU A 54 0.44 22.78 0.88
C LEU A 54 1.20 23.93 1.56
N PHE A 55 1.19 25.11 0.93
CA PHE A 55 1.83 26.32 1.45
C PHE A 55 0.86 27.28 2.14
N GLU A 56 -0.35 26.83 2.49
CA GLU A 56 -1.36 27.59 3.25
C GLU A 56 -1.70 28.96 2.64
N ARG A 57 -1.68 29.05 1.30
CA ARG A 57 -2.01 30.28 0.55
C ARG A 57 -3.51 30.46 0.34
N GLU A 58 -4.29 29.39 0.51
CA GLU A 58 -5.76 29.46 0.41
C GLU A 58 -6.40 29.71 1.78
N LYS A 59 -7.44 30.56 1.83
CA LYS A 59 -8.22 30.81 3.05
C LYS A 59 -9.19 29.68 3.42
N THR A 60 -9.55 28.84 2.46
CA THR A 60 -10.53 27.75 2.60
C THR A 60 -10.11 26.58 1.72
N GLU A 61 -10.27 25.35 2.22
CA GLU A 61 -9.94 24.15 1.45
C GLU A 61 -10.86 23.97 0.25
N LYS A 62 -10.28 23.97 -0.96
CA LYS A 62 -11.00 23.71 -2.22
C LYS A 62 -10.91 22.25 -2.62
N LYS A 63 -11.99 21.68 -3.19
CA LYS A 63 -12.01 20.27 -3.65
C LYS A 63 -10.95 19.97 -4.71
N GLU A 64 -10.60 20.96 -5.51
CA GLU A 64 -9.59 20.87 -6.58
C GLU A 64 -8.16 20.63 -6.06
N GLY A 65 -7.89 20.89 -4.79
CA GLY A 65 -6.61 20.52 -4.18
C GLY A 65 -6.50 19.04 -3.80
N ASN A 66 -7.58 18.25 -3.91
CA ASN A 66 -7.53 16.81 -3.64
C ASN A 66 -6.91 16.07 -4.83
N HIS A 67 -5.66 15.64 -4.70
CA HIS A 67 -4.88 15.10 -5.82
C HIS A 67 -5.19 13.63 -6.16
N ALA A 68 -5.62 12.83 -5.18
CA ALA A 68 -5.66 11.37 -5.32
C ALA A 68 -6.51 10.85 -6.50
N HIS A 69 -7.63 11.51 -6.82
CA HIS A 69 -8.52 11.01 -7.87
C HIS A 69 -7.95 11.27 -9.28
N ILE A 70 -7.47 12.48 -9.59
CA ILE A 70 -6.84 12.72 -10.90
C ILE A 70 -5.57 11.88 -11.07
N SER A 71 -4.81 11.66 -9.99
CA SER A 71 -3.69 10.71 -9.98
C SER A 71 -4.11 9.29 -10.32
N ALA A 72 -5.21 8.80 -9.73
CA ALA A 72 -5.73 7.47 -9.98
C ALA A 72 -6.16 7.32 -11.46
N VAL A 73 -6.85 8.32 -12.02
CA VAL A 73 -7.23 8.33 -13.45
C VAL A 73 -5.98 8.33 -14.34
N PHE A 74 -4.98 9.16 -14.04
CA PHE A 74 -3.73 9.17 -14.79
C PHE A 74 -3.03 7.82 -14.74
N ALA A 75 -2.98 7.17 -13.57
CA ALA A 75 -2.42 5.82 -13.45
C ALA A 75 -3.18 4.82 -14.31
N ALA A 76 -4.52 4.80 -14.24
CA ALA A 76 -5.34 3.95 -15.09
C ALA A 76 -5.03 4.17 -16.58
N TYR A 77 -4.94 5.43 -17.01
CA TYR A 77 -4.56 5.77 -18.37
C TYR A 77 -3.19 5.19 -18.76
N VAL A 78 -2.18 5.33 -17.89
CA VAL A 78 -0.84 4.77 -18.11
C VAL A 78 -0.90 3.24 -18.26
N PHE A 79 -1.61 2.54 -17.35
CA PHE A 79 -1.73 1.08 -17.41
C PHE A 79 -2.46 0.59 -18.66
N LEU A 80 -3.50 1.31 -19.08
CA LEU A 80 -4.29 1.00 -20.28
C LEU A 80 -3.51 1.19 -21.60
N ASN A 81 -2.39 1.92 -21.57
CA ASN A 81 -1.58 2.26 -22.76
C ASN A 81 -0.16 1.64 -22.74
N LYS A 82 0.42 1.32 -21.57
CA LYS A 82 1.73 0.65 -21.48
C LYS A 82 1.70 -0.88 -21.60
N ASN A 83 0.53 -1.50 -21.79
CA ASN A 83 0.36 -2.96 -21.79
C ASN A 83 1.02 -3.63 -20.55
N LEU A 84 0.89 -3.00 -19.38
CA LEU A 84 1.50 -3.47 -18.12
C LEU A 84 0.62 -4.54 -17.48
N GLY A 85 0.76 -5.79 -17.98
CA GLY A 85 0.21 -7.00 -17.37
C GLY A 85 -1.28 -7.26 -17.63
N GLU A 86 -1.90 -8.10 -16.79
CA GLU A 86 -3.27 -8.60 -16.96
C GLU A 86 -4.33 -7.48 -16.93
N GLY A 87 -5.42 -7.67 -17.67
CA GLY A 87 -6.40 -6.62 -17.99
C GLY A 87 -7.12 -5.95 -16.81
N TYR A 88 -7.03 -6.48 -15.59
CA TYR A 88 -7.59 -5.87 -14.38
C TYR A 88 -6.65 -4.87 -13.68
N LEU A 89 -5.35 -4.91 -13.97
CA LEU A 89 -4.36 -4.05 -13.31
C LEU A 89 -4.66 -2.55 -13.40
N PRO A 90 -5.20 -2.00 -14.52
CA PRO A 90 -5.64 -0.60 -14.55
C PRO A 90 -6.65 -0.27 -13.44
N LEU A 91 -7.60 -1.18 -13.16
CA LEU A 91 -8.62 -0.99 -12.14
C LEU A 91 -8.05 -1.11 -10.72
N LEU A 92 -7.14 -2.06 -10.49
CA LEU A 92 -6.50 -2.24 -9.19
C LEU A 92 -5.55 -1.09 -8.86
N ALA A 93 -4.73 -0.66 -9.82
CA ALA A 93 -3.85 0.50 -9.68
C ALA A 93 -4.64 1.79 -9.41
N TYR A 94 -5.74 1.99 -10.16
CA TYR A 94 -6.69 3.08 -9.94
C TYR A 94 -7.23 3.05 -8.50
N SER A 95 -7.74 1.90 -8.05
CA SER A 95 -8.30 1.74 -6.70
C SER A 95 -7.29 2.01 -5.60
N ALA A 96 -6.06 1.48 -5.75
CA ALA A 96 -4.99 1.65 -4.78
C ALA A 96 -4.61 3.14 -4.62
N ILE A 97 -4.40 3.85 -5.73
CA ILE A 97 -4.07 5.28 -5.71
C ILE A 97 -5.26 6.11 -5.25
N LEU A 98 -6.49 5.79 -5.66
CA LEU A 98 -7.67 6.53 -5.21
C LEU A 98 -7.82 6.51 -3.68
N SER A 99 -7.32 5.45 -3.04
CA SER A 99 -7.50 5.15 -1.62
C SER A 99 -6.29 5.49 -0.73
N HIS A 100 -5.14 5.89 -1.28
CA HIS A 100 -3.86 5.92 -0.54
C HIS A 100 -3.81 6.84 0.70
N HIS A 101 -4.73 7.82 0.81
CA HIS A 101 -4.86 8.68 2.00
C HIS A 101 -5.74 8.11 3.13
N GLY A 102 -6.30 6.91 3.00
CA GLY A 102 -7.27 6.44 3.99
C GLY A 102 -7.69 4.99 3.88
N ARG A 103 -9.00 4.76 3.85
CA ARG A 103 -9.60 3.43 3.68
C ARG A 103 -9.81 3.14 2.19
N VAL A 104 -9.78 1.86 1.83
CA VAL A 104 -10.12 1.41 0.47
C VAL A 104 -11.53 1.89 0.15
N LYS A 105 -11.65 2.70 -0.91
CA LYS A 105 -12.93 3.27 -1.34
C LYS A 105 -13.72 2.29 -2.17
N ASN A 106 -15.05 2.38 -2.13
CA ASN A 106 -15.89 1.65 -3.06
C ASN A 106 -15.73 2.24 -4.46
N ILE A 107 -15.14 1.45 -5.38
CA ILE A 107 -14.85 1.90 -6.74
C ILE A 107 -16.11 2.28 -7.53
N ASP A 108 -17.29 1.71 -7.21
CA ASP A 108 -18.55 2.09 -7.86
C ASP A 108 -18.91 3.55 -7.71
N ASP A 109 -18.39 4.23 -6.68
CA ASP A 109 -18.62 5.65 -6.44
C ASP A 109 -17.72 6.57 -7.26
N TYR A 110 -16.71 6.00 -7.93
CA TYR A 110 -15.68 6.75 -8.63
C TYR A 110 -15.52 6.35 -10.11
N ILE A 111 -16.41 5.49 -10.62
CA ILE A 111 -16.53 5.16 -12.05
C ILE A 111 -17.97 5.40 -12.55
N PRO A 112 -18.18 5.60 -13.86
CA PRO A 112 -19.50 5.83 -14.43
C PRO A 112 -20.49 4.71 -14.08
N SER A 113 -21.72 5.09 -13.75
CA SER A 113 -22.76 4.14 -13.35
C SER A 113 -23.20 3.25 -14.52
N ARG A 114 -23.31 3.86 -15.71
CA ARG A 114 -23.78 3.25 -16.95
C ARG A 114 -22.71 3.36 -18.02
N ARG A 115 -22.75 2.46 -19.02
CA ARG A 115 -21.96 2.63 -20.24
C ARG A 115 -22.57 3.77 -21.07
N ASN A 116 -21.72 4.56 -21.72
CA ASN A 116 -22.14 5.54 -22.71
C ASN A 116 -21.23 5.41 -23.93
N PRO A 117 -21.75 5.05 -25.13
CA PRO A 117 -20.93 4.87 -26.34
C PRO A 117 -20.16 6.12 -26.77
N ARG A 118 -20.61 7.32 -26.35
CA ARG A 118 -19.94 8.60 -26.65
C ARG A 118 -18.92 9.02 -25.58
N ASN A 119 -18.62 8.13 -24.61
CA ASN A 119 -17.79 8.42 -23.46
C ASN A 119 -18.17 9.74 -22.76
N ARG A 120 -19.47 10.01 -22.67
CA ARG A 120 -20.01 11.22 -22.03
C ARG A 120 -20.66 10.88 -20.70
N ILE A 121 -20.26 11.59 -19.66
CA ILE A 121 -20.88 11.50 -18.34
C ILE A 121 -21.98 12.55 -18.28
N GLU A 122 -23.21 12.09 -18.21
CA GLU A 122 -24.41 12.94 -18.20
C GLU A 122 -24.63 13.59 -16.83
N SER A 123 -25.37 14.69 -16.78
CA SER A 123 -25.56 15.50 -15.57
C SER A 123 -26.26 14.77 -14.41
N TYR A 124 -27.03 13.72 -14.72
CA TYR A 124 -27.70 12.88 -13.73
C TYR A 124 -26.78 11.81 -13.13
N ASP A 125 -25.61 11.56 -13.72
CA ASP A 125 -24.66 10.59 -13.18
C ASP A 125 -23.94 11.21 -11.96
N LYS A 126 -23.79 10.44 -10.88
CA LYS A 126 -23.07 10.86 -9.67
C LYS A 126 -21.63 11.31 -9.97
N MET A 127 -21.03 10.81 -11.06
CA MET A 127 -19.70 11.18 -11.52
C MET A 127 -19.62 12.57 -12.17
N TYR A 128 -20.73 13.19 -12.56
CA TYR A 128 -20.72 14.45 -13.32
C TYR A 128 -19.91 15.56 -12.65
N ASN A 129 -20.21 15.83 -11.37
CA ASN A 129 -19.51 16.87 -10.61
C ASN A 129 -18.04 16.51 -10.36
N ILE A 130 -17.75 15.22 -10.19
CA ILE A 130 -16.39 14.73 -9.97
C ILE A 130 -15.56 14.95 -11.23
N VAL A 131 -16.07 14.57 -12.40
CA VAL A 131 -15.38 14.74 -13.68
C VAL A 131 -15.19 16.21 -14.04
N ARG A 132 -16.13 17.09 -13.68
CA ARG A 132 -15.91 18.54 -13.82
C ARG A 132 -14.71 19.03 -13.00
N ILE A 133 -14.53 18.54 -11.77
CA ILE A 133 -13.36 18.83 -10.94
C ILE A 133 -12.09 18.26 -11.57
N LEU A 134 -12.13 17.00 -12.01
CA LEU A 134 -10.99 16.34 -12.65
C LEU A 134 -10.53 17.07 -13.92
N ASN A 135 -11.46 17.51 -14.77
CA ASN A 135 -11.14 18.32 -15.95
C ASN A 135 -10.55 19.69 -15.57
N LYS A 136 -11.06 20.34 -14.53
CA LYS A 136 -10.47 21.58 -14.00
C LYS A 136 -9.04 21.37 -13.46
N GLN A 137 -8.79 20.23 -12.81
CA GLN A 137 -7.44 19.85 -12.36
C GLN A 137 -6.53 19.57 -13.56
N LYS A 138 -6.98 18.81 -14.54
CA LYS A 138 -6.23 18.51 -15.78
C LYS A 138 -5.84 19.78 -16.53
N GLU A 139 -6.76 20.71 -16.76
CA GLU A 139 -6.45 21.98 -17.41
C GLU A 139 -5.47 22.83 -16.60
N ASN A 140 -5.49 22.71 -15.27
CA ASN A 140 -4.50 23.37 -14.42
C ASN A 140 -3.11 22.73 -14.54
N ILE A 141 -3.03 21.39 -14.51
CA ILE A 141 -1.77 20.65 -14.71
C ILE A 141 -1.20 20.90 -16.12
N LYS A 142 -2.05 21.00 -17.14
CA LYS A 142 -1.66 21.30 -18.52
C LYS A 142 -0.93 22.64 -18.65
N LYS A 143 -1.26 23.64 -17.83
CA LYS A 143 -0.49 24.91 -17.77
C LYS A 143 0.92 24.73 -17.22
N ASN A 144 1.17 23.64 -16.52
CA ASN A 144 2.46 23.26 -15.93
C ASN A 144 3.13 22.11 -16.72
N MET A 145 2.68 21.84 -17.95
CA MET A 145 3.07 20.67 -18.75
C MET A 145 4.58 20.55 -18.95
N GLU A 146 5.31 21.66 -19.09
CA GLU A 146 6.77 21.63 -19.23
C GLU A 146 7.44 20.93 -18.03
N TYR A 147 7.05 21.29 -16.80
CA TYR A 147 7.56 20.68 -15.58
C TYR A 147 7.13 19.22 -15.45
N VAL A 148 5.86 18.92 -15.76
CA VAL A 148 5.34 17.55 -15.74
C VAL A 148 6.14 16.68 -16.71
N CYS A 149 6.31 17.09 -17.96
CA CYS A 149 7.04 16.32 -18.95
C CYS A 149 8.51 16.15 -18.55
N GLU A 150 9.17 17.19 -18.03
CA GLU A 150 10.55 17.08 -17.56
C GLU A 150 10.69 16.06 -16.42
N ASP A 151 9.83 16.13 -15.40
CA ASP A 151 9.86 15.21 -14.27
C ASP A 151 9.50 13.76 -14.70
N TYR A 152 8.53 13.60 -15.61
CA TYR A 152 8.10 12.27 -16.08
C TYR A 152 9.03 11.61 -17.11
N LYS A 153 9.98 12.35 -17.71
CA LYS A 153 11.09 11.74 -18.50
C LYS A 153 11.89 10.76 -17.65
N ARG A 154 12.11 11.07 -16.36
CA ARG A 154 12.81 10.20 -15.41
C ARG A 154 12.12 8.84 -15.22
N PHE A 155 10.83 8.76 -15.56
CA PHE A 155 10.01 7.56 -15.40
C PHE A 155 9.62 6.92 -16.75
N GLU A 156 10.12 7.45 -17.88
CA GLU A 156 9.75 7.04 -19.24
C GLU A 156 8.22 7.10 -19.46
N LEU A 157 7.61 8.19 -19.01
CA LEU A 157 6.16 8.40 -18.99
C LEU A 157 5.76 9.79 -19.54
N GLU A 158 6.72 10.56 -20.05
CA GLU A 158 6.53 11.92 -20.54
C GLU A 158 5.53 12.00 -21.70
N ASP A 159 5.58 11.06 -22.65
CA ASP A 159 4.66 11.02 -23.78
C ASP A 159 3.24 10.73 -23.32
N LEU A 160 3.07 9.78 -22.40
CA LEU A 160 1.76 9.44 -21.86
C LEU A 160 1.19 10.57 -21.00
N ALA A 161 2.02 11.24 -20.20
CA ALA A 161 1.63 12.44 -19.46
C ALA A 161 1.18 13.55 -20.40
N LYS A 162 1.94 13.80 -21.47
CA LYS A 162 1.61 14.79 -22.49
C LYS A 162 0.29 14.47 -23.17
N ILE A 163 0.12 13.26 -23.70
CA ILE A 163 -1.11 12.85 -24.40
C ILE A 163 -2.30 12.93 -23.44
N PHE A 164 -2.18 12.40 -22.22
CA PHE A 164 -3.23 12.49 -21.21
C PHE A 164 -3.71 13.93 -20.96
N LEU A 165 -2.80 14.90 -20.91
CA LEU A 165 -3.10 16.31 -20.69
C LEU A 165 -3.65 17.02 -21.94
N THR A 166 -3.24 16.62 -23.15
CA THR A 166 -3.63 17.30 -24.39
C THR A 166 -4.88 16.72 -25.05
N GLU A 167 -5.10 15.41 -24.93
CA GLU A 167 -6.19 14.70 -25.58
C GLU A 167 -7.54 15.07 -24.95
N ASN A 168 -8.54 15.34 -25.77
CA ASN A 168 -9.88 15.63 -25.28
C ASN A 168 -10.50 14.36 -24.69
N GLN A 169 -11.28 14.50 -23.61
CA GLN A 169 -11.99 13.39 -22.97
C GLN A 169 -11.12 12.25 -22.40
N SER A 170 -9.79 12.38 -22.34
CA SER A 170 -8.90 11.32 -21.82
C SER A 170 -9.29 10.81 -20.42
N ILE A 171 -9.92 11.65 -19.59
CA ILE A 171 -10.44 11.30 -18.27
C ILE A 171 -11.67 10.40 -18.41
N GLU A 172 -12.67 10.85 -19.15
CA GLU A 172 -13.93 10.14 -19.36
C GLU A 172 -13.69 8.80 -20.05
N GLU A 173 -12.90 8.77 -21.13
CA GLU A 173 -12.56 7.54 -21.84
C GLU A 173 -11.88 6.52 -20.94
N THR A 174 -10.92 6.96 -20.13
CA THR A 174 -10.25 6.11 -19.13
C THR A 174 -11.27 5.53 -18.15
N LEU A 175 -12.16 6.35 -17.61
CA LEU A 175 -13.19 5.94 -16.66
C LEU A 175 -14.19 4.94 -17.28
N PHE A 176 -14.59 5.12 -18.54
CA PHE A 176 -15.44 4.15 -19.24
C PHE A 176 -14.72 2.83 -19.55
N ARG A 177 -13.42 2.87 -19.88
CA ARG A 177 -12.61 1.66 -20.03
C ARG A 177 -12.50 0.89 -18.71
N LEU A 178 -12.29 1.58 -17.58
CA LEU A 178 -12.32 0.97 -16.25
C LEU A 178 -13.68 0.34 -15.93
N LYS A 179 -14.79 1.00 -16.29
CA LYS A 179 -16.13 0.40 -16.18
C LYS A 179 -16.26 -0.87 -17.03
N GLY A 180 -15.69 -0.87 -18.23
CA GLY A 180 -15.59 -2.04 -19.09
C GLY A 180 -14.90 -3.21 -18.40
N ILE A 181 -13.69 -2.96 -17.89
CA ILE A 181 -12.87 -3.94 -17.15
C ILE A 181 -13.65 -4.49 -15.95
N LYS A 182 -14.22 -3.60 -15.12
CA LYS A 182 -14.99 -4.02 -13.95
C LYS A 182 -16.14 -4.95 -14.32
N ASN A 183 -16.89 -4.62 -15.36
CA ASN A 183 -18.02 -5.44 -15.80
C ASN A 183 -17.57 -6.80 -16.37
N SER A 184 -16.33 -6.94 -16.83
CA SER A 184 -15.76 -8.20 -17.32
C SER A 184 -15.06 -9.04 -16.25
N MET A 185 -14.92 -8.52 -15.02
CA MET A 185 -14.29 -9.28 -13.93
C MET A 185 -15.16 -10.46 -13.55
N SER A 186 -14.63 -11.67 -13.69
CA SER A 186 -15.17 -12.87 -13.05
C SER A 186 -14.82 -12.88 -11.55
N ASP A 187 -15.57 -13.65 -10.76
CA ASP A 187 -15.26 -13.86 -9.34
C ASP A 187 -13.89 -14.54 -9.19
N ARG A 188 -12.88 -13.73 -8.94
CA ARG A 188 -11.47 -14.11 -8.81
C ARG A 188 -11.00 -13.67 -7.43
N SER A 189 -10.89 -14.63 -6.51
CA SER A 189 -10.54 -14.39 -5.11
C SER A 189 -9.11 -13.86 -4.93
N ASP A 190 -8.24 -14.06 -5.91
CA ASP A 190 -6.87 -13.55 -5.95
C ASP A 190 -6.80 -12.04 -6.20
N LEU A 191 -7.80 -11.42 -6.84
CA LEU A 191 -7.80 -9.97 -7.10
C LEU A 191 -7.80 -9.15 -5.80
N TYR A 192 -8.43 -9.66 -4.75
CA TYR A 192 -8.38 -9.06 -3.42
C TYR A 192 -6.94 -9.00 -2.89
N TRP A 193 -6.20 -10.12 -3.02
CA TRP A 193 -4.82 -10.23 -2.55
C TRP A 193 -3.87 -9.39 -3.40
N ILE A 194 -4.03 -9.38 -4.72
CA ILE A 194 -3.25 -8.53 -5.63
C ILE A 194 -3.50 -7.06 -5.29
N HIS A 195 -4.76 -6.64 -5.14
CA HIS A 195 -5.06 -5.26 -4.73
C HIS A 195 -4.41 -4.91 -3.38
N HIS A 196 -4.52 -5.78 -2.38
CA HIS A 196 -3.92 -5.56 -1.07
C HIS A 196 -2.40 -5.45 -1.12
N GLU A 197 -1.74 -6.25 -1.95
CA GLU A 197 -0.30 -6.18 -2.20
C GLU A 197 0.09 -4.80 -2.78
N LEU A 198 -0.57 -4.38 -3.87
CA LEU A 198 -0.30 -3.10 -4.53
C LEU A 198 -0.58 -1.90 -3.60
N TYR A 199 -1.72 -1.95 -2.89
CA TYR A 199 -2.16 -0.90 -1.98
C TYR A 199 -1.24 -0.75 -0.77
N SER A 200 -0.89 -1.86 -0.12
CA SER A 200 -0.02 -1.85 1.06
C SER A 200 1.41 -1.47 0.71
N THR A 201 1.91 -1.88 -0.46
CA THR A 201 3.21 -1.45 -0.99
C THR A 201 3.25 0.06 -1.21
N LEU A 202 2.23 0.62 -1.87
CA LEU A 202 2.14 2.06 -2.10
C LEU A 202 2.14 2.84 -0.77
N ILE A 203 1.26 2.47 0.17
CA ILE A 203 1.14 3.18 1.45
C ILE A 203 2.43 3.10 2.26
N SER A 204 3.05 1.92 2.32
CA SER A 204 4.29 1.74 3.09
C SER A 204 5.41 2.60 2.49
N SER A 205 5.54 2.58 1.17
CA SER A 205 6.57 3.33 0.44
C SER A 205 6.36 4.84 0.55
N ASP A 206 5.12 5.31 0.36
CA ASP A 206 4.75 6.73 0.45
C ASP A 206 5.01 7.28 1.85
N LYS A 207 4.55 6.59 2.90
CA LYS A 207 4.75 7.03 4.28
C LYS A 207 6.21 7.05 4.71
N ILE A 208 6.99 6.02 4.36
CA ILE A 208 8.41 5.96 4.68
C ILE A 208 9.19 7.08 3.96
N SER A 209 8.88 7.30 2.67
CA SER A 209 9.45 8.40 1.89
C SER A 209 9.08 9.77 2.47
N ALA A 210 7.79 10.01 2.76
CA ALA A 210 7.31 11.25 3.36
C ALA A 210 7.92 11.54 4.73
N ALA A 211 8.14 10.48 5.53
CA ALA A 211 8.80 10.57 6.83
C ALA A 211 10.33 10.75 6.72
N LYS A 212 10.89 10.79 5.51
CA LYS A 212 12.35 10.87 5.24
C LYS A 212 13.13 9.73 5.91
N LEU A 213 12.49 8.57 6.03
CA LEU A 213 13.08 7.36 6.57
C LEU A 213 13.62 6.49 5.44
N LYS A 214 14.63 5.68 5.74
CA LYS A 214 15.09 4.65 4.82
C LYS A 214 14.22 3.40 4.94
N PRO A 215 14.05 2.60 3.87
CA PRO A 215 13.38 1.33 3.95
C PRO A 215 14.01 0.46 5.04
N LEU A 216 13.16 -0.09 5.90
CA LEU A 216 13.59 -1.01 6.93
C LEU A 216 14.09 -2.30 6.28
N GLN A 217 15.32 -2.67 6.56
CA GLN A 217 15.83 -3.98 6.19
C GLN A 217 15.06 -5.04 6.98
N GLN A 218 14.33 -5.91 6.27
CA GLN A 218 13.65 -7.02 6.90
C GLN A 218 14.71 -7.95 7.52
N LYS A 219 14.59 -8.17 8.83
CA LYS A 219 15.39 -9.16 9.54
C LYS A 219 14.59 -10.44 9.65
N TYR A 220 15.25 -11.55 9.36
CA TYR A 220 14.68 -12.87 9.50
C TYR A 220 15.35 -13.53 10.69
N ILE A 221 14.55 -14.27 11.44
CA ILE A 221 15.02 -15.15 12.51
C ILE A 221 14.32 -16.49 12.33
N ASP A 222 15.10 -17.56 12.40
CA ASP A 222 14.59 -18.92 12.40
C ASP A 222 14.47 -19.46 13.84
N PHE A 223 13.93 -20.67 13.97
CA PHE A 223 13.71 -21.29 15.27
C PHE A 223 15.05 -21.53 15.99
N GLU A 224 16.06 -22.05 15.28
CA GLU A 224 17.37 -22.38 15.86
C GLU A 224 18.09 -21.14 16.41
N GLU A 225 18.09 -20.03 15.66
CA GLU A 225 18.71 -18.78 16.07
C GLU A 225 17.99 -18.20 17.30
N LEU A 226 16.66 -18.26 17.33
CA LEU A 226 15.90 -17.84 18.51
C LEU A 226 16.19 -18.75 19.72
N GLU A 227 16.32 -20.06 19.51
CA GLU A 227 16.66 -21.03 20.57
C GLU A 227 18.05 -20.77 21.15
N LYS A 228 19.03 -20.47 20.30
CA LYS A 228 20.37 -20.02 20.74
C LYS A 228 20.29 -18.76 21.59
N ILE A 229 19.46 -17.79 21.21
CA ILE A 229 19.23 -16.56 21.99
C ILE A 229 18.57 -16.87 23.34
N LYS A 230 17.56 -17.74 23.36
CA LYS A 230 16.93 -18.22 24.61
C LYS A 230 17.98 -18.85 25.52
N ASN A 231 18.72 -19.83 25.01
CA ASN A 231 19.73 -20.54 25.78
C ASN A 231 20.80 -19.57 26.29
N LYS A 232 21.30 -18.64 25.47
CA LYS A 232 22.28 -17.65 25.94
C LYS A 232 21.76 -16.71 27.05
N ASN A 233 20.50 -16.27 26.96
CA ASN A 233 19.93 -15.29 27.89
C ASN A 233 19.40 -15.92 29.20
N PHE A 234 19.12 -17.23 29.18
CA PHE A 234 18.49 -17.95 30.29
C PHE A 234 19.34 -19.11 30.86
N SER A 235 20.34 -19.63 30.13
CA SER A 235 21.29 -20.62 30.67
C SER A 235 22.38 -19.93 31.49
N GLY A 236 22.72 -20.48 32.66
CA GLY A 236 23.76 -19.96 33.55
C GLY A 236 23.29 -19.01 34.66
N LYS A 237 22.02 -18.63 34.70
CA LYS A 237 21.42 -17.97 35.88
C LYS A 237 21.07 -19.05 36.93
N PRO A 238 21.15 -18.75 38.24
CA PRO A 238 20.76 -19.72 39.27
C PRO A 238 19.37 -20.28 38.97
N LYS A 239 19.20 -21.60 39.15
CA LYS A 239 17.93 -22.30 38.98
C LYS A 239 16.92 -21.82 40.03
N ASN A 240 16.36 -20.65 39.83
CA ASN A 240 15.19 -20.19 40.56
C ASN A 240 13.99 -21.03 40.09
N GLU A 241 13.08 -21.40 41.00
CA GLU A 241 11.89 -22.23 40.70
C GLU A 241 11.12 -21.72 39.47
N ILE A 242 11.09 -20.40 39.25
CA ILE A 242 10.43 -19.78 38.11
C ILE A 242 11.03 -20.17 36.75
N ASN A 243 12.34 -20.44 36.68
CA ASN A 243 12.99 -20.87 35.43
C ASN A 243 12.64 -22.32 35.10
N LEU A 244 12.49 -23.18 36.11
CA LEU A 244 12.01 -24.55 35.92
C LEU A 244 10.59 -24.55 35.36
N ILE A 245 9.70 -23.75 35.95
CA ILE A 245 8.32 -23.59 35.46
C ILE A 245 8.30 -23.08 34.00
N ARG A 246 9.18 -22.12 33.66
CA ARG A 246 9.28 -21.61 32.28
C ARG A 246 9.71 -22.68 31.29
N ASP A 247 10.68 -23.51 31.65
CA ASP A 247 11.17 -24.59 30.78
C ASP A 247 10.13 -25.71 30.65
N GLU A 248 9.45 -26.09 31.73
CA GLU A 248 8.35 -27.07 31.69
C GLU A 248 7.21 -26.60 30.78
N ILE A 249 6.76 -25.34 30.93
CA ILE A 249 5.71 -24.77 30.08
C ILE A 249 6.18 -24.73 28.61
N TYR A 250 7.43 -24.33 28.38
CA TYR A 250 8.01 -24.31 27.04
C TYR A 250 7.96 -25.70 26.40
N GLU A 251 8.52 -26.72 27.05
CA GLU A 251 8.55 -28.09 26.54
C GLU A 251 7.14 -28.66 26.31
N GLN A 252 6.22 -28.41 27.25
CA GLN A 252 4.84 -28.85 27.12
C GLN A 252 4.17 -28.24 25.89
N VAL A 253 4.35 -26.94 25.65
CA VAL A 253 3.79 -26.27 24.46
C VAL A 253 4.39 -26.84 23.18
N GLN A 254 5.71 -27.05 23.13
CA GLN A 254 6.37 -27.62 21.94
C GLN A 254 5.82 -29.02 21.60
N LYS A 255 5.61 -29.88 22.60
CA LYS A 255 5.05 -31.23 22.42
C LYS A 255 3.57 -31.20 22.00
N GLN A 256 2.77 -30.28 22.57
CA GLN A 256 1.35 -30.16 22.24
C GLN A 256 1.12 -29.68 20.80
N ILE A 257 1.99 -28.81 20.29
CA ILE A 257 1.93 -28.34 18.90
C ILE A 257 2.12 -29.49 17.91
N GLU A 258 3.16 -30.30 18.11
CA GLU A 258 3.42 -31.48 17.27
C GLU A 258 2.25 -32.46 17.29
N LYS A 259 1.69 -32.72 18.48
CA LYS A 259 0.57 -33.65 18.66
C LYS A 259 -0.72 -33.16 17.98
N HIS A 260 -0.93 -31.85 17.90
CA HIS A 260 -2.19 -31.26 17.46
C HIS A 260 -2.04 -30.38 16.20
N LEU A 261 -1.13 -30.75 15.29
CA LEU A 261 -0.87 -30.03 14.05
C LEU A 261 -2.11 -29.77 13.19
N ASN A 262 -3.14 -30.61 13.24
CA ASN A 262 -4.37 -30.41 12.47
C ASN A 262 -5.27 -29.27 13.00
N ARG A 263 -5.00 -28.74 14.20
CA ARG A 263 -5.76 -27.62 14.78
C ARG A 263 -5.35 -26.28 14.15
N ARG A 264 -6.29 -25.32 14.19
CA ARG A 264 -6.10 -23.94 13.71
C ARG A 264 -5.99 -22.91 14.84
N ILE A 265 -6.50 -23.24 16.02
CA ILE A 265 -6.55 -22.36 17.19
C ILE A 265 -5.87 -23.08 18.35
N PHE A 266 -4.94 -22.39 19.00
CA PHE A 266 -4.18 -22.87 20.15
C PHE A 266 -4.26 -21.82 21.26
N THR A 267 -4.24 -22.28 22.51
CA THR A 267 -4.27 -21.42 23.70
C THR A 267 -3.17 -21.84 24.67
N ILE A 268 -2.42 -20.87 25.19
CA ILE A 268 -1.41 -21.09 26.24
C ILE A 268 -1.95 -20.51 27.54
N THR A 269 -2.35 -21.38 28.46
CA THR A 269 -2.80 -20.99 29.80
C THR A 269 -1.64 -21.19 30.77
N ALA A 270 -1.10 -20.10 31.32
CA ALA A 270 -0.02 -20.15 32.30
C ALA A 270 0.00 -18.90 33.21
N PRO A 271 0.60 -18.97 34.42
CA PRO A 271 0.71 -17.83 35.33
C PRO A 271 1.45 -16.63 34.74
N THR A 272 1.24 -15.43 35.30
CA THR A 272 1.99 -14.23 34.91
C THR A 272 3.49 -14.41 35.21
N GLY A 273 4.38 -13.86 34.38
CA GLY A 273 5.82 -14.03 34.53
C GLY A 273 6.38 -15.40 34.06
N SER A 274 5.52 -16.35 33.68
CA SER A 274 5.92 -17.70 33.24
C SER A 274 6.46 -17.79 31.81
N GLY A 275 6.72 -16.66 31.13
CA GLY A 275 7.30 -16.63 29.79
C GLY A 275 6.32 -16.84 28.62
N LYS A 276 5.00 -16.70 28.84
CA LYS A 276 3.95 -16.91 27.81
C LYS A 276 4.26 -16.28 26.45
N THR A 277 4.74 -15.04 26.43
CA THR A 277 5.07 -14.31 25.19
C THR A 277 6.15 -15.01 24.38
N ILE A 278 7.28 -15.33 25.02
CA ILE A 278 8.42 -15.99 24.37
C ILE A 278 7.99 -17.39 23.92
N THR A 279 7.34 -18.17 24.79
CA THR A 279 6.84 -19.51 24.46
C THR A 279 5.84 -19.47 23.30
N GLY A 280 4.96 -18.47 23.24
CA GLY A 280 4.04 -18.26 22.13
C GLY A 280 4.73 -17.93 20.80
N LEU A 281 5.84 -17.19 20.84
CA LEU A 281 6.64 -16.92 19.64
C LEU A 281 7.33 -18.20 19.13
N PHE A 282 7.95 -18.97 20.02
CA PHE A 282 8.54 -20.28 19.66
C PHE A 282 7.49 -21.24 19.12
N ALA A 283 6.29 -21.28 19.73
CA ALA A 283 5.16 -22.03 19.23
C ALA A 283 4.80 -21.66 17.78
N ALA A 284 4.71 -20.37 17.47
CA ALA A 284 4.40 -19.88 16.12
C ALA A 284 5.51 -20.24 15.11
N LEU A 285 6.79 -20.15 15.52
CA LEU A 285 7.93 -20.53 14.69
C LEU A 285 7.93 -22.05 14.40
N LYS A 286 7.71 -22.88 15.41
CA LYS A 286 7.62 -24.33 15.25
C LYS A 286 6.45 -24.75 14.36
N LEU A 287 5.29 -24.12 14.54
CA LEU A 287 4.16 -24.32 13.62
C LEU A 287 4.53 -23.99 12.18
N ARG A 288 5.29 -22.90 11.94
CA ARG A 288 5.76 -22.52 10.61
C ARG A 288 6.73 -23.54 10.01
N GLU A 289 7.61 -24.12 10.81
CA GLU A 289 8.52 -25.19 10.36
C GLU A 289 7.77 -26.47 9.98
N LEU A 290 6.81 -26.87 10.82
CA LEU A 290 6.00 -28.08 10.60
C LEU A 290 4.91 -27.88 9.52
N LYS A 291 4.59 -26.63 9.19
CA LYS A 291 3.61 -26.24 8.16
C LYS A 291 4.19 -25.18 7.23
N PRO A 292 4.98 -25.59 6.21
CA PRO A 292 5.64 -24.68 5.29
C PRO A 292 4.71 -23.77 4.48
N GLU A 293 3.40 -24.08 4.43
CA GLU A 293 2.37 -23.22 3.85
C GLU A 293 2.14 -21.94 4.67
N LEU A 294 2.43 -21.95 5.98
CA LEU A 294 2.42 -20.76 6.82
C LEU A 294 3.65 -19.91 6.50
N LYS A 295 3.45 -18.66 6.08
CA LYS A 295 4.56 -17.79 5.64
C LYS A 295 4.91 -16.72 6.68
N LYS A 296 3.91 -16.05 7.24
CA LYS A 296 4.09 -14.86 8.07
C LYS A 296 3.56 -15.08 9.48
N ILE A 297 4.37 -14.72 10.47
CA ILE A 297 3.95 -14.65 11.87
C ILE A 297 3.60 -13.20 12.18
N ILE A 298 2.37 -12.96 12.61
CA ILE A 298 1.91 -11.64 13.06
C ILE A 298 1.78 -11.69 14.57
N TYR A 299 2.63 -10.94 15.26
CA TYR A 299 2.57 -10.82 16.70
C TYR A 299 1.69 -9.62 17.09
N VAL A 300 0.61 -9.89 17.83
CA VAL A 300 -0.29 -8.86 18.36
C VAL A 300 -0.04 -8.73 19.85
N LEU A 301 0.71 -7.70 20.22
CA LEU A 301 1.05 -7.39 21.60
C LEU A 301 -0.11 -6.60 22.25
N PRO A 302 -0.67 -7.03 23.40
CA PRO A 302 -1.66 -6.24 24.13
C PRO A 302 -1.05 -4.97 24.73
N TYR A 303 -1.91 -4.04 25.21
CA TYR A 303 -1.61 -2.68 25.68
C TYR A 303 -0.17 -2.44 26.15
N THR A 304 0.45 -1.39 25.59
CA THR A 304 1.82 -0.98 25.90
C THR A 304 2.08 -0.74 27.39
N SER A 305 1.05 -0.34 28.15
CA SER A 305 1.12 -0.11 29.60
C SER A 305 1.48 -1.34 30.44
N ILE A 306 1.31 -2.56 29.90
CA ILE A 306 1.71 -3.82 30.56
C ILE A 306 3.21 -4.10 30.35
N ILE A 307 3.83 -3.50 29.34
CA ILE A 307 5.23 -3.73 28.98
C ILE A 307 6.16 -2.85 29.82
N ASP A 308 5.79 -1.58 30.03
CA ASP A 308 6.58 -0.61 30.82
C ASP A 308 6.69 -0.98 32.31
N GLN A 309 6.00 -2.04 32.75
CA GLN A 309 6.09 -2.58 34.11
C GLN A 309 7.16 -3.67 34.30
N ASN A 310 7.86 -4.11 33.25
CA ASN A 310 8.93 -5.13 33.33
C ASN A 310 10.34 -4.53 33.30
#